data_AF-A0A2C6WK91-F1
#
_entry.id   AF-A0A2C6WK91-F1
#
_cell.length_a   1.000
_cell.length_b   1.000
_cell.length_c   1.000
_cell.angle_alpha   90.00
_cell.angle_beta   90.00
_cell.angle_gamma   90.00
#
_symmetry.space_group_name_H-M   'P 1'
#
loop_
_entity.id
_entity.type
_entity.pdbx_description
1 polymer ?
#
loop_
_entity_poly.entity_id
_entity_poly.type
_entity_poly.pdbx_seq_one_letter_code
_entity_poly.pdbx_strand_id
1 'polypeptide(L)'
;MKQFNKREIKAFLMEYQETNDKNIIMEETNIDNFFHVQGDEDTEIESVDDTIYFNELETLIETVASDKEYSIFWLISEGHSYKKVGELFGVTEGRIRQIFDELLEKLP
;
A
#
# COMPACT_ATOMS: atom_id res chain seq x y z
N MET A 1 -15.44 -4.42 16.64
CA MET A 1 -15.01 -4.19 15.25
C MET A 1 -14.26 -2.87 15.24
N LYS A 2 -13.00 -2.86 14.81
CA LYS A 2 -12.25 -1.62 14.57
C LYS A 2 -13.02 -0.86 13.49
N GLN A 3 -13.41 0.39 13.74
CA GLN A 3 -14.16 1.18 12.78
C GLN A 3 -13.16 1.81 11.81
N PHE A 4 -13.29 1.53 10.53
CA PHE A 4 -12.34 2.01 9.53
C PHE A 4 -12.77 3.39 9.02
N ASN A 5 -12.04 4.43 9.42
CA ASN A 5 -12.32 5.78 8.96
C ASN A 5 -11.56 6.08 7.66
N LYS A 6 -12.28 6.46 6.61
CA LYS A 6 -11.72 6.86 5.31
C LYS A 6 -10.59 7.89 5.40
N ARG A 7 -10.67 8.86 6.32
CA ARG A 7 -9.62 9.88 6.51
C ARG A 7 -8.39 9.27 7.18
N GLU A 8 -8.58 8.39 8.15
CA GLU A 8 -7.49 7.71 8.86
C GLU A 8 -6.76 6.73 7.94
N ILE A 9 -7.48 5.97 7.11
CA ILE A 9 -6.87 5.09 6.11
C ILE A 9 -6.00 5.88 5.13
N LYS A 10 -6.51 7.00 4.61
CA LYS A 10 -5.72 7.83 3.68
C LYS A 10 -4.48 8.42 4.33
N ALA A 11 -4.59 8.87 5.57
CA ALA A 11 -3.45 9.37 6.32
C ALA A 11 -2.42 8.28 6.57
N PHE A 12 -2.88 7.10 7.01
CA PHE A 12 -2.04 5.92 7.21
C PHE A 12 -1.32 5.51 5.93
N LEU A 13 -2.02 5.36 4.79
CA LEU A 13 -1.38 4.95 3.54
C LEU A 13 -0.31 5.93 3.06
N MET A 14 -0.50 7.24 3.30
CA MET A 14 0.53 8.24 2.99
C MET A 14 1.76 8.08 3.90
N GLU A 15 1.56 7.85 5.19
CA GLU A 15 2.64 7.66 6.17
C GLU A 15 3.39 6.33 5.94
N TYR A 16 2.64 5.26 5.71
CA TYR A 16 3.15 3.92 5.39
C TYR A 16 4.08 3.93 4.17
N GLN A 17 3.79 4.76 3.17
CA GLN A 17 4.66 4.94 2.01
C GLN A 17 5.99 5.59 2.36
N GLU A 18 5.98 6.66 3.15
CA GLU A 18 7.20 7.36 3.54
C GLU A 18 8.15 6.43 4.32
N THR A 19 7.61 5.45 5.06
CA THR A 19 8.39 4.43 5.77
C THR A 19 8.87 3.28 4.87
N ASN A 20 8.08 2.91 3.85
CA ASN A 20 8.38 1.80 2.93
C ASN A 20 9.08 2.17 1.63
N ASP A 21 9.22 3.45 1.30
CA ASP A 21 10.00 3.96 0.16
C ASP A 21 11.52 3.92 0.46
N LYS A 22 11.97 2.81 1.05
CA LYS A 22 13.39 2.46 1.10
C LYS A 22 13.74 2.05 -0.31
N ASN A 23 14.45 2.92 -1.03
CA ASN A 23 15.15 2.58 -2.28
C ASN A 23 15.81 1.20 -2.12
N ILE A 24 15.15 0.14 -2.61
CA ILE A 24 15.74 -1.20 -2.61
C ILE A 24 16.85 -1.12 -3.65
N ILE A 25 18.07 -0.84 -3.20
CA ILE A 25 19.26 -1.14 -3.97
C ILE A 25 19.23 -2.65 -4.12
N MET A 26 18.75 -3.15 -5.25
CA MET A 26 18.84 -4.57 -5.58
C MET A 26 20.32 -4.91 -5.75
N GLU A 27 21.00 -5.24 -4.65
CA GLU A 27 22.30 -5.89 -4.72
C GLU A 27 22.12 -7.26 -5.38
N GLU A 28 22.97 -7.59 -6.37
CA GLU A 28 22.97 -8.90 -7.02
C GLU A 28 23.20 -10.00 -5.96
N THR A 29 22.12 -10.67 -5.58
CA THR A 29 22.16 -11.75 -4.58
C THR A 29 22.62 -13.04 -5.28
N ASN A 30 23.70 -13.66 -4.78
CA ASN A 30 24.12 -15.00 -5.20
C ASN A 30 23.84 -16.02 -4.07
N ILE A 31 24.02 -17.32 -4.33
CA ILE A 31 23.82 -18.38 -3.32
C ILE A 31 24.71 -18.16 -2.08
N ASP A 32 25.90 -17.60 -2.26
CA ASP A 32 26.87 -17.39 -1.19
C ASP A 32 26.46 -16.25 -0.23
N ASN A 33 25.67 -15.29 -0.73
CA ASN A 33 25.17 -14.14 0.04
C ASN A 33 23.65 -14.20 0.31
N PHE A 34 22.98 -15.29 -0.06
CA PHE A 34 21.53 -15.45 0.10
C PHE A 34 21.05 -15.39 1.57
N PHE A 35 21.89 -15.85 2.51
CA PHE A 35 21.63 -15.78 3.95
C PHE A 35 22.43 -14.68 4.66
N HIS A 36 23.17 -13.85 3.92
CA HIS A 36 23.88 -12.72 4.50
C HIS A 36 22.89 -11.58 4.75
N VAL A 37 22.35 -11.56 5.96
CA VAL A 37 21.73 -10.35 6.51
C VAL A 37 22.86 -9.38 6.80
N GLN A 38 22.97 -8.30 6.04
CA GLN A 38 23.78 -7.14 6.46
C GLN A 38 23.17 -6.63 7.75
N GLY A 39 23.86 -6.89 8.86
CA GLY A 39 23.52 -6.33 10.16
C GLY A 39 23.81 -4.84 10.19
N ASP A 40 22.89 -4.12 10.83
CA ASP A 40 23.07 -2.80 11.45
C ASP A 40 23.23 -1.59 10.51
N GLU A 41 22.34 -1.44 9.54
CA GLU A 41 21.79 -0.10 9.26
C GLU A 41 20.36 -0.13 9.73
N ASP A 42 19.96 0.90 10.50
CA ASP A 42 18.64 1.12 11.09
C ASP A 42 17.53 0.68 10.14
N THR A 43 17.24 -0.62 10.14
CA THR A 43 16.04 -1.14 9.55
C THR A 43 15.06 -0.70 10.58
N GLU A 44 14.54 0.53 10.43
CA GLU A 44 13.33 0.98 11.11
C GLU A 44 12.43 -0.23 10.98
N ILE A 45 12.30 -0.91 12.12
CA ILE A 45 11.40 -2.02 12.29
C ILE A 45 10.10 -1.33 11.92
N GLU A 46 9.59 -1.58 10.71
CA GLU A 46 8.21 -1.23 10.35
C GLU A 46 7.44 -1.49 11.63
N SER A 47 6.81 -0.45 12.19
CA SER A 47 6.19 -0.65 13.49
C SER A 47 5.29 -1.86 13.32
N VAL A 48 5.51 -2.91 14.11
CA VAL A 48 4.86 -4.21 13.86
C VAL A 48 3.33 -4.02 13.74
N ASP A 49 2.83 -2.98 14.41
CA ASP A 49 1.47 -2.49 14.35
C ASP A 49 1.03 -1.95 12.97
N ASP A 50 1.88 -1.25 12.22
CA ASP A 50 1.56 -0.70 10.89
C ASP A 50 1.45 -1.81 9.83
N THR A 51 2.38 -2.77 9.84
CA THR A 51 2.34 -3.94 8.94
C THR A 51 1.16 -4.85 9.26
N ILE A 52 0.84 -5.02 10.54
CA ILE A 52 -0.39 -5.72 10.96
C ILE A 52 -1.62 -4.95 10.47
N TYR A 53 -1.67 -3.63 10.64
CA TYR A 53 -2.82 -2.83 10.22
C TYR A 53 -3.00 -2.83 8.70
N PHE A 54 -1.91 -2.77 7.92
CA PHE A 54 -1.97 -2.89 6.48
C PHE A 54 -2.54 -4.25 6.06
N ASN A 55 -2.05 -5.35 6.65
CA ASN A 55 -2.55 -6.69 6.35
C ASN A 55 -4.03 -6.87 6.74
N GLU A 56 -4.47 -6.30 7.87
CA GLU A 56 -5.88 -6.27 8.27
C GLU A 56 -6.73 -5.51 7.24
N LEU A 57 -6.24 -4.36 6.78
CA LEU A 57 -6.92 -3.54 5.77
C LEU A 57 -6.98 -4.25 4.42
N GLU A 58 -5.88 -4.83 3.95
CA GLU A 58 -5.80 -5.57 2.69
C GLU A 58 -6.77 -6.75 2.70
N THR A 59 -6.81 -7.53 3.78
CA THR A 59 -7.77 -8.64 3.95
C THR A 59 -9.21 -8.15 3.83
N LEU A 60 -9.55 -6.99 4.41
CA LEU A 60 -10.89 -6.43 4.28
C LEU A 60 -11.17 -5.97 2.84
N ILE A 61 -10.22 -5.30 2.21
CA ILE A 61 -10.34 -4.85 0.82
C ILE A 61 -10.57 -6.05 -0.11
N GLU A 62 -9.83 -7.15 0.04
CA GLU A 62 -10.03 -8.39 -0.74
C GLU A 62 -11.46 -8.93 -0.65
N THR A 63 -12.13 -8.77 0.49
CA THR A 63 -13.50 -9.27 0.68
C THR A 63 -14.58 -8.41 0.03
N VAL A 64 -14.33 -7.10 -0.15
CA VAL A 64 -15.36 -6.14 -0.60
C VAL A 64 -15.07 -5.51 -1.97
N ALA A 65 -13.83 -5.58 -2.44
CA ALA A 65 -13.39 -4.99 -3.69
C ALA A 65 -13.66 -5.92 -4.88
N SER A 66 -13.98 -5.32 -6.02
CA SER A 66 -13.73 -5.94 -7.32
C SER A 66 -12.25 -5.94 -7.65
N ASP A 67 -11.81 -6.80 -8.59
CA ASP A 67 -10.42 -6.86 -9.06
C ASP A 67 -9.87 -5.48 -9.46
N LYS A 68 -10.72 -4.63 -10.07
CA LYS A 68 -10.35 -3.28 -10.46
C LYS A 68 -10.15 -2.36 -9.25
N GLU A 69 -11.03 -2.43 -8.27
CA GLU A 69 -10.93 -1.65 -7.03
C GLU A 69 -9.70 -2.08 -6.22
N TYR A 70 -9.47 -3.40 -6.12
CA TYR A 70 -8.30 -3.97 -5.47
C TYR A 70 -7.01 -3.49 -6.14
N SER A 71 -6.91 -3.60 -7.47
CA SER A 71 -5.72 -3.15 -8.22
C SER A 71 -5.44 -1.65 -8.01
N ILE A 72 -6.49 -0.83 -7.95
CA ILE A 72 -6.37 0.60 -7.67
C ILE A 72 -5.87 0.83 -6.23
N PHE A 73 -6.44 0.14 -5.24
CA PHE A 73 -5.99 0.21 -3.85
C PHE A 73 -4.52 -0.18 -3.71
N TRP A 74 -4.11 -1.28 -4.33
CA TRP A 74 -2.74 -1.78 -4.26
C TRP A 74 -1.74 -0.76 -4.84
N LEU A 75 -1.97 -0.26 -6.05
CA LEU A 75 -1.11 0.76 -6.67
C LEU A 75 -1.06 2.06 -5.86
N ILE A 76 -2.20 2.48 -5.31
CA ILE A 76 -2.24 3.66 -4.45
C ILE A 76 -1.43 3.42 -3.19
N SER A 77 -1.48 2.22 -2.61
CA SER A 77 -0.74 1.83 -1.40
C SER A 77 0.77 1.78 -1.65
N GLU A 78 1.20 1.38 -2.85
CA GLU A 78 2.60 1.45 -3.31
C GLU A 78 3.10 2.87 -3.60
N GLY A 79 2.27 3.90 -3.44
CA GLY A 79 2.68 5.31 -3.64
C GLY A 79 2.41 5.86 -5.03
N HIS A 80 1.72 5.13 -5.91
CA HIS A 80 1.36 5.70 -7.20
C HIS A 80 0.27 6.76 -7.09
N SER A 81 0.55 7.94 -7.67
CA SER A 81 -0.45 9.02 -7.76
C SER A 81 -1.69 8.60 -8.56
N TYR A 82 -2.85 9.19 -8.22
CA TYR A 82 -4.09 8.98 -8.97
C TYR A 82 -3.96 9.27 -10.47
N LYS A 83 -3.11 10.22 -10.85
CA LYS A 83 -2.83 10.53 -12.26
C LYS A 83 -2.11 9.35 -12.94
N LYS A 84 -1.06 8.82 -12.31
CA LYS A 84 -0.31 7.67 -12.83
C LYS A 84 -1.18 6.44 -12.97
N VAL A 85 -2.00 6.16 -11.96
CA VAL A 85 -2.98 5.06 -12.01
C VAL A 85 -4.03 5.32 -13.10
N GLY A 86 -4.51 6.56 -13.26
CA GLY A 86 -5.45 6.91 -14.33
C GLY A 86 -4.88 6.63 -15.73
N GLU A 87 -3.62 6.99 -15.96
CA GLU A 87 -2.91 6.69 -17.21
C GLU A 87 -2.82 5.19 -17.48
N LEU A 88 -2.52 4.36 -16.46
CA LEU A 88 -2.46 2.90 -16.58
C LEU A 88 -3.82 2.27 -16.95
N PHE A 89 -4.91 2.79 -16.39
CA PHE A 89 -6.26 2.28 -16.61
C PHE A 89 -7.00 2.97 -17.77
N GLY A 90 -6.37 3.95 -18.43
CA GLY A 90 -6.99 4.72 -19.52
C GLY A 90 -8.18 5.57 -19.06
N VAL A 91 -8.17 6.07 -17.82
CA VAL A 91 -9.23 6.89 -17.23
C VAL A 91 -8.66 8.16 -16.60
N THR A 92 -9.54 9.10 -16.25
CA THR A 92 -9.11 10.36 -15.61
C THR A 92 -8.69 10.13 -14.16
N GLU A 93 -7.80 11.00 -13.66
CA GLU A 93 -7.42 11.06 -12.24
C GLU A 93 -8.65 11.13 -11.33
N GLY A 94 -9.63 11.98 -11.69
CA GLY A 94 -10.88 12.12 -10.93
C GLY A 94 -11.67 10.81 -10.85
N ARG A 95 -11.63 9.98 -11.89
CA ARG A 95 -12.29 8.68 -11.88
C ARG A 95 -11.58 7.69 -10.96
N ILE A 96 -10.24 7.68 -10.92
CA ILE A 96 -9.49 6.87 -9.95
C ILE A 96 -9.82 7.30 -8.53
N ARG A 97 -9.82 8.62 -8.26
CA ARG A 97 -10.16 9.15 -6.95
C ARG A 97 -11.55 8.71 -6.51
N GLN A 98 -12.53 8.79 -7.42
CA GLN A 98 -13.90 8.36 -7.15
C GLN A 98 -13.97 6.86 -6.82
N ILE A 99 -13.34 5.99 -7.62
CA ILE A 99 -13.36 4.54 -7.39
C ILE A 99 -12.72 4.21 -6.04
N PHE A 100 -11.59 4.83 -5.72
CA PHE A 100 -10.92 4.64 -4.44
C PHE A 100 -11.80 5.15 -3.28
N ASP A 101 -12.45 6.29 -3.45
CA ASP A 101 -13.37 6.86 -2.46
C ASP A 101 -14.60 5.99 -2.21
N GLU A 102 -15.17 5.40 -3.26
CA GLU A 102 -16.29 4.46 -3.21
C GLU A 102 -15.89 3.13 -2.56
N LEU A 103 -14.66 2.64 -2.81
CA LEU A 103 -14.12 1.45 -2.18
C LEU A 103 -14.00 1.63 -0.66
N LEU A 104 -13.43 2.75 -0.20
CA LEU A 104 -13.27 3.02 1.23
C LEU A 104 -14.61 3.18 1.96
N GLU A 105 -15.68 3.54 1.26
CA GLU A 105 -17.03 3.62 1.83
C GLU A 105 -17.68 2.25 2.04
N LYS A 106 -17.14 1.18 1.46
CA LYS A 106 -17.61 -0.20 1.69
C LYS A 106 -17.06 -0.81 2.98
N LEU A 107 -16.05 -0.19 3.58
CA LEU A 107 -15.41 -0.70 4.79
C LEU A 107 -16.31 -0.49 6.02
N PRO A 108 -16.29 -1.43 6.99
CA PRO A 108 -17.14 -1.39 8.18
C PRO A 108 -16.76 -0.34 9.24
#